data_AF-A0A7X7QUR0-F1
#
_entry.id   AF-A0A7X7QUR0-F1
#
_cell.length_a   1.000
_cell.length_b   1.000
_cell.length_c   1.000
_cell.angle_alpha   90.00
_cell.angle_beta   90.00
_cell.angle_gamma   90.00
#
_symmetry.space_group_name_H-M   'P 1'
#
loop_
_entity.id
_entity.type
_entity.pdbx_description
1 polymer ?
#
loop_
_entity_poly.entity_id
_entity_poly.type
_entity_poly.pdbx_seq_one_letter_code
_entity_poly.pdbx_strand_id
1 'polypeptide(L)'
;GDVITFYSKDPTIRGLPNTHRITDIRIENGNFVFITKGDANAISDAYEVDSSSIIGVYQKNLITLGKAGRIFQSRSFIFILLVVPAVLLFVFEIINLAKTAKNVEKEKIEGKEADNDGATKESEGTGTEEGKNESD
;
A
#
# COMPACT_ATOMS: atom_id res chain seq x y z
N GLY A 1 27.72 -29.52 -0.86
CA GLY A 1 26.95 -29.38 -2.10
C GLY A 1 25.76 -28.48 -1.90
N ASP A 2 24.97 -28.36 -2.95
CA ASP A 2 23.73 -27.58 -3.00
C ASP A 2 22.64 -28.26 -2.16
N VAL A 3 21.67 -27.47 -1.68
CA VAL A 3 20.51 -27.98 -0.95
C VAL A 3 19.33 -28.03 -1.92
N ILE A 4 18.70 -29.18 -2.04
CA ILE A 4 17.59 -29.41 -2.96
C ILE A 4 16.36 -29.87 -2.22
N THR A 5 15.20 -29.47 -2.72
CA THR A 5 13.91 -30.02 -2.31
C THR A 5 13.42 -30.95 -3.41
N PHE A 6 13.01 -32.16 -3.05
CA PHE A 6 12.59 -33.20 -3.99
C PHE A 6 11.48 -34.05 -3.39
N TYR A 7 10.76 -34.79 -4.23
CA TYR A 7 9.79 -35.78 -3.76
C TYR A 7 10.50 -37.05 -3.30
N SER A 8 10.32 -37.43 -2.04
CA SER A 8 11.02 -38.57 -1.47
C SER A 8 10.54 -39.91 -2.03
N LYS A 9 11.48 -40.81 -2.31
CA LYS A 9 11.22 -42.23 -2.62
C LYS A 9 11.22 -43.12 -1.37
N ASP A 10 11.64 -42.59 -0.22
CA ASP A 10 11.63 -43.32 1.05
C ASP A 10 10.18 -43.76 1.38
N PRO A 11 9.93 -45.05 1.63
CA PRO A 11 8.61 -45.56 1.98
C PRO A 11 7.91 -44.84 3.13
N THR A 12 8.68 -44.29 4.08
CA THR A 12 8.15 -43.59 5.26
C THR A 12 7.55 -42.22 4.95
N ILE A 13 8.07 -41.55 3.91
CA ILE A 13 7.68 -40.18 3.51
C ILE A 13 7.46 -40.09 1.99
N ARG A 14 7.03 -41.20 1.39
CA ARG A 14 6.97 -41.34 -0.07
C ARG A 14 6.04 -40.30 -0.69
N GLY A 15 6.54 -39.60 -1.70
CA GLY A 15 5.79 -38.56 -2.41
C GLY A 15 5.62 -37.25 -1.63
N LEU A 16 6.18 -37.14 -0.41
CA LEU A 16 6.25 -35.88 0.31
C LEU A 16 7.53 -35.12 -0.05
N PRO A 17 7.50 -33.78 -0.07
CA PRO A 17 8.70 -32.97 -0.23
C PRO A 17 9.69 -33.22 0.91
N ASN A 18 10.95 -33.45 0.58
CA ASN A 18 12.06 -33.51 1.50
C ASN A 18 13.20 -32.60 1.02
N THR A 19 13.94 -31.99 1.95
CA THR A 19 14.98 -31.00 1.65
C THR A 19 16.31 -31.40 2.26
N HIS A 20 17.25 -31.86 1.45
CA HIS A 20 18.56 -32.32 1.90
C HIS A 20 19.69 -31.78 1.02
N ARG A 21 20.93 -31.89 1.51
CA ARG A 21 22.13 -31.43 0.81
C ARG A 21 22.68 -32.53 -0.08
N ILE A 22 23.03 -32.18 -1.32
CA ILE A 22 23.73 -33.08 -2.24
C ILE A 22 25.15 -33.31 -1.71
N THR A 23 25.48 -34.59 -1.51
CA THR A 23 26.82 -35.06 -1.14
C THR A 23 27.58 -35.65 -2.31
N ASP A 24 26.88 -36.25 -3.28
CA ASP A 24 27.50 -36.86 -4.46
C ASP A 24 26.54 -36.82 -5.66
N ILE A 25 27.11 -36.84 -6.88
CA ILE A 25 26.36 -36.79 -8.15
C ILE A 25 26.90 -37.88 -9.06
N ARG A 26 25.99 -38.74 -9.53
CA ARG A 26 26.29 -39.85 -10.43
C ARG A 26 25.53 -39.71 -11.74
N ILE A 27 26.02 -40.39 -12.77
CA ILE A 27 25.36 -40.48 -14.07
C ILE A 27 25.01 -41.94 -14.30
N GLU A 28 23.72 -42.23 -14.33
CA GLU A 28 23.20 -43.57 -14.61
C GLU A 28 22.30 -43.52 -15.84
N ASN A 29 22.60 -44.34 -16.86
CA ASN A 29 21.85 -44.39 -18.11
C ASN A 29 21.65 -43.01 -18.79
N GLY A 30 22.65 -42.13 -18.67
CA GLY A 30 22.60 -40.76 -19.21
C GLY A 30 21.80 -39.77 -18.37
N ASN A 31 21.26 -40.18 -17.23
CA ASN A 31 20.52 -39.32 -16.31
C ASN A 31 21.35 -39.01 -15.06
N PHE A 32 21.18 -37.80 -14.53
CA PHE A 32 21.80 -37.41 -13.26
C PHE A 32 21.02 -37.99 -12.08
N VAL A 33 21.75 -38.64 -11.20
CA VAL A 33 21.26 -39.21 -9.95
C VAL A 33 22.05 -38.57 -8.80
N PHE A 34 21.33 -38.10 -7.78
CA PHE A 34 21.89 -37.33 -6.69
C PHE A 34 21.81 -38.13 -5.39
N ILE A 35 22.92 -38.16 -4.66
CA ILE A 35 22.95 -38.68 -3.30
C ILE A 35 22.84 -37.50 -2.36
N THR A 36 21.82 -37.55 -1.52
CA THR A 36 21.52 -36.50 -0.56
C THR A 36 21.80 -36.96 0.86
N LYS A 37 21.92 -35.98 1.75
CA LYS A 37 22.09 -36.19 3.18
C LYS A 37 21.45 -35.02 3.93
N GLY A 38 20.63 -35.32 4.94
CA GLY A 38 20.14 -34.31 5.87
C GLY A 38 21.28 -33.67 6.65
N ASP A 39 21.25 -32.35 6.82
CA ASP A 39 22.32 -31.60 7.49
C ASP A 39 22.56 -32.05 8.96
N ALA A 40 21.54 -32.61 9.61
CA ALA A 40 21.61 -33.15 10.97
C ALA A 40 21.99 -34.65 11.03
N ASN A 41 22.06 -35.34 9.89
CA ASN A 41 22.33 -36.78 9.85
C ASN A 41 23.84 -37.05 9.76
N ALA A 42 24.30 -38.19 10.30
CA ALA A 42 25.71 -38.60 10.18
C ALA A 42 26.00 -39.36 8.88
N ILE A 43 24.99 -40.00 8.31
CA ILE A 43 25.09 -40.89 7.13
C ILE A 43 24.24 -40.30 6.00
N SER A 44 24.60 -40.58 4.74
CA SER A 44 23.79 -40.22 3.57
C SER A 44 22.48 -41.00 3.52
N ASP A 45 21.52 -40.47 2.78
CA ASP A 45 20.22 -41.10 2.64
C ASP A 45 20.33 -42.42 1.87
N ALA A 46 19.47 -43.38 2.22
CA ALA A 46 19.47 -44.70 1.57
C ALA A 46 18.87 -44.68 0.16
N TYR A 47 18.08 -43.65 -0.16
CA TYR A 47 17.38 -43.53 -1.44
C TYR A 47 17.97 -42.39 -2.26
N GLU A 48 18.38 -42.70 -3.48
CA GLU A 48 18.92 -41.72 -4.42
C GLU A 48 17.79 -40.92 -5.08
N VAL A 49 18.13 -39.68 -5.45
CA VAL A 49 17.19 -38.70 -6.00
C VAL A 49 17.42 -38.55 -7.50
N ASP A 50 16.39 -38.78 -8.31
CA ASP A 50 16.48 -38.53 -9.75
C ASP A 50 16.30 -37.04 -10.05
N SER A 51 16.91 -36.56 -11.13
CA SER A 51 16.69 -35.21 -11.65
C SER A 51 15.21 -34.86 -11.87
N SER A 52 14.38 -35.83 -12.25
CA SER A 52 12.94 -35.66 -12.47
C SER A 52 12.13 -35.42 -11.19
N SER A 53 12.68 -35.79 -10.03
CA SER A 53 12.00 -35.68 -8.73
C SER A 53 12.32 -34.36 -8.00
N ILE A 54 13.23 -33.55 -8.54
CA ILE A 54 13.65 -32.28 -7.95
C ILE A 54 12.58 -31.21 -8.16
N ILE A 55 12.15 -30.62 -7.07
CA ILE A 55 11.17 -29.52 -7.03
C ILE A 55 11.89 -28.18 -7.14
N GLY A 56 13.05 -28.04 -6.48
CA GLY A 56 13.82 -26.80 -6.53
C GLY A 56 15.17 -26.89 -5.82
N VAL A 57 16.01 -25.89 -6.10
CA VAL A 57 17.35 -25.74 -5.51
C VAL A 57 17.35 -24.49 -4.64
N TYR A 58 17.91 -24.59 -3.44
CA TYR A 58 18.12 -23.47 -2.56
C TYR A 58 19.23 -22.57 -3.12
N GLN A 59 18.87 -21.35 -3.51
CA GLN A 59 19.82 -20.38 -4.07
C GLN A 59 20.32 -19.39 -3.00
N LYS A 60 19.41 -18.75 -2.24
CA LYS A 60 19.74 -17.71 -1.25
C LYS A 60 18.67 -17.58 -0.18
N ASN A 61 19.09 -17.17 1.02
CA ASN A 61 18.18 -16.73 2.07
C ASN A 61 17.64 -15.33 1.76
N LEU A 62 16.32 -15.14 1.84
CA LEU A 62 15.65 -13.83 1.80
C LEU A 62 15.83 -13.06 3.12
N ILE A 63 17.07 -12.98 3.65
CA ILE A 63 17.41 -12.26 4.89
C ILE A 63 16.91 -10.80 4.85
N THR A 64 16.79 -10.23 3.66
CA THR A 64 16.24 -8.88 3.43
C THR A 64 14.78 -8.75 3.88
N LEU A 65 13.93 -9.77 3.75
CA LEU A 65 12.54 -9.72 4.25
C LEU A 65 12.50 -9.69 5.78
N GLY A 66 13.38 -10.44 6.46
CA GLY A 66 13.49 -10.39 7.92
C GLY A 66 13.91 -9.00 8.42
N LYS A 67 14.77 -8.29 7.67
CA LYS A 67 15.16 -6.91 7.99
C LYS A 67 14.01 -5.92 7.77
N ALA A 68 13.25 -6.06 6.67
CA ALA A 68 12.07 -5.25 6.43
C ALA A 68 11.00 -5.44 7.52
N GLY A 69 10.73 -6.69 7.91
CA GLY A 69 9.82 -7.02 9.01
C GLY A 69 10.21 -6.37 10.34
N ARG A 70 11.51 -6.25 10.63
CA ARG A 70 12.01 -5.57 11.83
C ARG A 70 11.69 -4.07 11.85
N ILE A 71 11.65 -3.42 10.69
CA ILE A 71 11.27 -1.99 10.56
C ILE A 71 9.76 -1.84 10.83
N PHE A 72 8.93 -2.71 10.26
CA PHE A 72 7.48 -2.71 10.51
C PHE A 72 7.13 -3.05 11.96
N GLN A 73 7.96 -3.81 12.67
CA GLN A 73 7.79 -4.10 14.11
C GLN A 73 8.34 -3.00 15.03
N SER A 74 9.00 -1.97 14.50
CA SER A 74 9.53 -0.87 15.31
C SER A 74 8.39 0.00 15.84
N ARG A 75 8.28 0.14 17.17
CA ARG A 75 7.28 0.99 17.84
C ARG A 75 7.32 2.43 17.33
N SER A 76 8.52 2.97 17.11
CA SER A 76 8.70 4.34 16.62
C SER A 76 8.20 4.50 15.18
N PHE A 77 8.39 3.49 14.32
CA PHE A 77 7.91 3.52 12.95
C PHE A 77 6.38 3.48 12.90
N ILE A 78 5.76 2.57 13.66
CA ILE A 78 4.30 2.49 13.78
C ILE A 78 3.72 3.79 14.33
N PHE A 79 4.37 4.39 15.33
CA PHE A 79 3.95 5.67 15.90
C PHE A 79 3.97 6.79 14.85
N ILE A 80 5.07 6.94 14.10
CA ILE A 80 5.19 7.94 13.03
C ILE A 80 4.12 7.67 11.96
N LEU A 81 3.94 6.41 11.55
CA LEU A 81 2.97 6.00 10.54
C LEU A 81 1.52 6.33 10.93
N LEU A 82 1.20 6.32 12.23
CA LEU A 82 -0.14 6.66 12.72
C LEU A 82 -0.29 8.17 12.97
N VAL A 83 0.68 8.78 13.65
CA VAL A 83 0.59 10.16 14.13
C VAL A 83 0.78 11.16 12.99
N VAL A 84 1.73 10.94 12.08
CA VAL A 84 1.99 11.89 10.99
C VAL A 84 0.76 12.09 10.08
N PRO A 85 0.11 11.04 9.54
CA PRO A 85 -1.08 11.26 8.71
C PRO A 85 -2.24 11.84 9.52
N ALA A 86 -2.40 11.46 10.79
CA ALA A 86 -3.43 12.06 11.64
C ALA A 86 -3.22 13.58 11.82
N VAL A 87 -1.99 14.01 12.09
CA VAL A 87 -1.64 15.44 12.22
C VAL A 87 -1.81 16.17 10.89
N LEU A 88 -1.38 15.58 9.77
CA LEU A 88 -1.56 16.17 8.45
C LEU A 88 -3.05 16.39 8.15
N LEU A 89 -3.89 15.37 8.36
CA LEU A 89 -5.34 15.49 8.17
C LEU A 89 -5.94 16.57 9.08
N PHE A 90 -5.52 16.63 10.34
CA PHE A 90 -5.98 17.65 11.28
C PHE A 90 -5.63 19.07 10.84
N VAL A 91 -4.40 19.29 10.37
CA VAL A 91 -3.97 20.61 9.87
C VAL A 91 -4.70 20.98 8.57
N PHE A 92 -4.90 20.02 7.67
CA PHE A 92 -5.70 20.24 6.46
C PHE A 92 -7.12 20.68 6.81
N GLU A 93 -7.74 20.06 7.80
CA GLU A 93 -9.09 20.41 8.23
C GLU A 93 -9.16 21.83 8.81
N ILE A 94 -8.19 22.23 9.64
CA ILE A 94 -8.12 23.62 10.16
C ILE A 94 -8.00 24.63 9.02
N ILE A 95 -7.15 24.37 8.03
CA ILE A 95 -6.96 25.27 6.88
C ILE A 95 -8.26 25.35 6.06
N ASN A 96 -8.92 24.22 5.82
CA ASN A 96 -10.17 24.17 5.07
C ASN A 96 -11.29 24.90 5.82
N LEU A 97 -11.41 24.68 7.12
CA LEU A 97 -12.39 25.35 7.97
C LEU A 97 -12.20 26.87 7.95
N ALA A 98 -10.96 27.35 8.07
CA ALA A 98 -10.65 28.78 8.02
C ALA A 98 -10.95 29.40 6.65
N LYS A 99 -10.72 28.68 5.55
CA LYS A 99 -11.08 29.14 4.19
C LYS A 99 -12.59 29.21 4.02
N THR A 100 -13.32 28.17 4.43
CA THR A 100 -14.78 28.14 4.36
C THR A 100 -15.40 29.26 5.18
N ALA A 101 -14.93 29.50 6.41
CA ALA A 101 -15.42 30.60 7.23
C ALA A 101 -15.24 31.98 6.55
N LYS A 102 -14.08 32.23 5.94
CA LYS A 102 -13.82 33.48 5.20
C LYS A 102 -14.69 33.63 3.95
N ASN A 103 -14.94 32.54 3.24
CA ASN A 103 -15.77 32.56 2.04
C ASN A 103 -17.25 32.83 2.38
N VAL A 104 -17.76 32.24 3.46
CA VAL A 104 -19.11 32.51 3.97
C VAL A 104 -19.28 33.97 4.39
N GLU A 105 -18.25 34.56 5.02
CA GLU A 105 -18.29 35.98 5.40
C GLU A 105 -18.29 36.90 4.16
N LYS A 106 -17.48 36.59 3.14
CA LYS A 106 -17.47 37.33 1.87
C LYS A 106 -18.80 37.25 1.12
N GLU A 107 -19.35 36.04 0.97
CA GLU A 107 -20.67 35.85 0.32
C GLU A 107 -21.79 36.60 1.06
N LYS A 108 -21.70 36.70 2.40
CA LYS A 108 -22.69 37.43 3.20
C LYS A 108 -22.56 38.95 3.08
N ILE A 109 -21.36 39.48 2.79
CA ILE A 109 -21.13 40.91 2.56
C ILE A 109 -21.55 41.27 1.13
N GLU A 110 -21.12 40.49 0.14
CA GLU A 110 -21.48 40.70 -1.28
C GLU A 110 -22.99 40.54 -1.52
N GLY A 111 -23.63 39.56 -0.85
CA GLY A 111 -25.09 39.39 -0.89
C GLY A 111 -25.88 40.53 -0.22
N LYS A 112 -25.31 41.23 0.76
CA LYS A 112 -25.93 42.42 1.38
C LYS A 112 -25.75 43.69 0.57
N GLU A 113 -24.64 43.82 -0.14
CA GLU A 113 -24.40 44.95 -1.05
C GLU A 113 -25.30 44.85 -2.30
N ALA A 114 -25.49 43.64 -2.85
CA ALA A 114 -26.40 43.41 -3.98
C ALA A 114 -27.87 43.70 -3.65
N ASP A 115 -28.30 43.45 -2.40
CA ASP A 115 -29.69 43.68 -1.95
C ASP A 115 -29.98 45.19 -1.72
N ASN A 116 -28.99 45.95 -1.22
CA ASN A 116 -29.09 47.41 -1.05
C ASN A 116 -29.09 48.19 -2.38
N ASP A 117 -28.34 47.71 -3.38
CA ASP A 117 -28.28 48.36 -4.70
C ASP A 117 -29.56 48.14 -5.53
N GLY A 118 -30.31 47.06 -5.24
CA GLY A 118 -31.64 46.80 -5.81
C GLY A 118 -32.73 47.72 -5.25
N ALA A 119 -32.74 47.93 -3.93
CA ALA A 119 -33.74 48.78 -3.25
C ALA A 119 -33.63 50.27 -3.64
N THR A 120 -32.43 50.75 -3.98
CA THR A 120 -32.20 52.16 -4.36
C THR A 120 -32.74 52.47 -5.78
N LYS A 121 -32.85 51.47 -6.66
CA LYS A 121 -33.32 51.66 -8.04
C LYS A 121 -34.85 51.64 -8.18
N GLU A 122 -35.58 51.05 -7.24
CA GLU A 122 -37.05 51.03 -7.28
C GLU A 122 -37.68 52.36 -6.81
N SER A 123 -36.99 53.16 -5.98
CA SER A 123 -37.54 54.43 -5.47
C SER A 123 -37.46 55.62 -6.45
N GLU A 124 -36.73 55.52 -7.56
CA GLU A 124 -36.61 56.62 -8.56
C GLU A 124 -37.63 56.52 -9.71
N GLY A 125 -38.44 55.45 -9.78
CA GLY A 125 -39.26 55.13 -10.96
C GLY A 125 -40.75 55.53 -10.94
N THR A 126 -41.28 56.12 -9.87
CA THR A 126 -42.72 56.45 -9.80
C THR A 126 -42.97 57.89 -9.31
N GLY A 127 -43.24 58.77 -10.26
CA GLY A 127 -43.56 60.18 -10.02
C GLY A 127 -43.91 60.92 -11.31
N THR A 128 -44.86 60.39 -12.06
CA THR A 128 -45.46 60.99 -13.26
C THR A 128 -46.33 62.19 -12.87
N GLU A 129 -46.18 63.27 -13.64
CA GLU A 129 -47.18 64.28 -14.06
C GLU A 129 -48.29 64.73 -13.09
N GLU A 130 -48.30 66.03 -12.76
CA GLU A 130 -49.48 66.92 -12.77
C GLU A 130 -48.98 68.36 -12.58
N GLY A 131 -49.06 69.25 -13.57
CA GLY A 131 -50.20 70.15 -13.66
C GLY A 131 -49.91 71.31 -14.61
N LYS A 132 -50.93 71.63 -15.39
CA LYS A 132 -51.01 72.46 -16.60
C LYS A 132 -51.34 73.92 -16.25
N ASN A 133 -51.25 74.79 -17.26
CA ASN A 133 -51.90 76.12 -17.44
C ASN A 133 -51.21 77.34 -16.78
N GLU A 134 -51.18 78.56 -17.34
CA GLU A 134 -51.69 79.15 -18.59
C GLU A 134 -50.95 80.49 -18.86
N SER A 135 -50.87 80.85 -20.15
CA SER A 135 -50.75 82.17 -20.81
C SER A 135 -50.71 83.50 -20.01
N ASP A 136 -49.87 84.41 -20.52
CA ASP A 136 -49.90 85.91 -20.52
C ASP A 136 -50.11 86.69 -19.22
#